data_AF-A0AAD0F1H1-F1
#
_entry.id   AF-A0AAD0F1H1-F1
#
_cell.length_a   1.000
_cell.length_b   1.000
_cell.length_c   1.000
_cell.angle_alpha   90.00
_cell.angle_beta   90.00
_cell.angle_gamma   90.00
#
_symmetry.space_group_name_H-M   'P 1'
#
loop_
_entity.id
_entity.type
_entity.pdbx_description
1 polymer ?
#
loop_
_entity_poly.entity_id
_entity_poly.type
_entity_poly.pdbx_seq_one_letter_code
_entity_poly.pdbx_strand_id
1 'polypeptide(L)' 'MLSTDLFIEKFDTETLTDEDIRSIPSCFMDEQEPGGEPVWLPYENGYGFLVFCIASKMRFFIKVKSDNKVFELKYKLL' A
#
# COMPACT_ATOMS: atom_id res chain seq x y z
N MET A 1 -9.43 10.03 -4.88
CA MET A 1 -9.03 8.61 -4.80
C MET A 1 -7.52 8.58 -4.77
N LEU A 2 -6.93 7.88 -3.81
CA LEU A 2 -5.48 7.81 -3.65
C LEU A 2 -4.93 6.79 -4.66
N SER A 3 -4.19 7.24 -5.67
CA SER A 3 -3.52 6.31 -6.60
C SER A 3 -2.30 5.64 -5.95
N THR A 4 -1.78 4.56 -6.52
CA THR A 4 -0.54 3.94 -6.00
C THR A 4 0.65 4.88 -6.09
N ASP A 5 0.80 5.67 -7.16
CA ASP A 5 1.90 6.64 -7.29
C ASP A 5 1.79 7.75 -6.25
N LEU A 6 0.59 8.28 -6.02
CA LEU A 6 0.37 9.31 -5.00
C LEU A 6 0.55 8.75 -3.59
N PHE A 7 0.14 7.50 -3.35
CA PHE A 7 0.42 6.80 -2.09
C PHE A 7 1.94 6.71 -1.84
N ILE A 8 2.71 6.30 -2.84
CA ILE A 8 4.18 6.21 -2.73
C ILE A 8 4.80 7.58 -2.45
N GLU A 9 4.42 8.62 -3.20
CA GLU A 9 4.91 9.99 -2.98
C GLU A 9 4.64 10.47 -1.55
N LYS A 10 3.39 10.30 -1.08
CA LYS A 10 3.00 10.71 0.27
C LYS A 10 3.66 9.87 1.35
N PHE A 11 3.88 8.59 1.10
CA PHE A 11 4.60 7.70 2.02
C PHE A 11 6.06 8.14 2.16
N ASP A 12 6.76 8.36 1.04
CA ASP A 12 8.18 8.72 1.02
C ASP A 12 8.46 10.13 1.58
N THR A 13 7.46 11.02 1.53
CA THR A 13 7.53 12.38 2.08
C THR A 13 6.92 12.51 3.48
N GLU A 14 6.46 11.41 4.08
CA GLU A 14 5.80 11.39 5.40
C GLU A 14 4.53 12.28 5.48
N THR A 15 3.78 12.39 4.38
CA THR A 15 2.57 13.25 4.27
C THR A 15 1.26 12.47 4.13
N LEU A 16 1.27 11.16 4.38
CA LEU A 16 0.04 10.37 4.46
C LEU A 16 -0.85 10.86 5.61
N THR A 17 -2.09 11.18 5.29
CA THR A 17 -3.13 11.53 6.26
C THR A 17 -3.84 10.28 6.76
N ASP A 18 -4.56 10.41 7.87
CA ASP A 18 -5.37 9.32 8.38
C ASP A 18 -6.44 8.85 7.40
N GLU A 19 -6.97 9.76 6.57
CA GLU A 19 -7.95 9.45 5.54
C GLU A 19 -7.33 8.60 4.42
N ASP A 20 -6.12 8.95 3.98
CA ASP A 20 -5.37 8.16 3.01
C ASP A 20 -5.20 6.72 3.51
N ILE A 21 -4.72 6.57 4.75
CA ILE A 21 -4.44 5.24 5.33
C ILE A 21 -5.73 4.44 5.50
N ARG A 22 -6.83 5.07 5.94
CA ARG A 22 -8.14 4.41 6.06
C ARG A 22 -8.65 3.87 4.73
N SER A 23 -8.41 4.61 3.64
CA SER A 23 -8.86 4.22 2.30
C SER A 23 -8.14 3.00 1.72
N ILE A 24 -7.00 2.58 2.29
CA ILE A 24 -6.26 1.39 1.86
C ILE A 24 -7.00 0.11 2.31
N PRO A 25 -7.25 -0.87 1.43
CA PRO A 25 -6.80 -0.95 0.03
C PRO A 25 -7.85 -0.54 -1.00
N SER A 26 -9.04 -0.11 -0.58
CA SER A 26 -10.15 0.21 -1.50
C SER A 26 -9.80 1.25 -2.56
N CYS A 27 -8.85 2.15 -2.27
CA CYS A 27 -8.38 3.15 -3.22
C CYS A 27 -7.60 2.57 -4.42
N PHE A 28 -7.05 1.36 -4.32
CA PHE A 28 -6.16 0.77 -5.33
C PHE A 28 -6.81 -0.34 -6.17
N MET A 29 -8.02 -0.80 -5.80
CA MET A 29 -8.60 -2.04 -6.35
C MET A 29 -8.87 -2.00 -7.87
N ASP A 30 -9.05 -0.80 -8.44
CA ASP A 30 -9.35 -0.61 -9.85
C ASP A 30 -8.11 -0.19 -10.69
N GLU A 31 -6.91 -0.13 -10.08
CA GLU A 31 -5.69 0.31 -10.76
C GLU A 31 -4.98 -0.84 -11.51
N GLN A 32 -4.78 -0.64 -12.82
CA GLN A 32 -4.09 -1.56 -13.72
C GLN A 32 -3.06 -0.82 -14.59
N GLU A 33 -1.93 -1.47 -14.86
CA GLU A 33 -0.93 -1.01 -15.83
C GLU A 33 -1.47 -1.12 -17.27
N PRO A 34 -0.88 -0.39 -18.25
CA PRO A 34 -1.14 -0.62 -19.67
C PRO A 34 -0.83 -2.07 -20.06
N GLY A 35 -1.88 -2.87 -20.27
CA GLY A 35 -1.77 -4.32 -20.48
C GLY A 35 -2.63 -5.16 -19.53
N GLY A 36 -3.25 -4.54 -18.52
CA GLY A 36 -4.19 -5.21 -17.61
C GLY A 36 -3.54 -5.87 -16.39
N GLU A 37 -2.23 -5.69 -16.22
CA GLU A 37 -1.52 -6.18 -15.04
C GLU A 37 -1.89 -5.34 -13.81
N PRO A 38 -2.16 -5.96 -12.65
CA PRO A 38 -2.53 -5.22 -11.45
C PRO A 38 -1.35 -4.43 -10.88
N VAL A 39 -1.55 -3.14 -10.60
CA VAL A 39 -0.52 -2.25 -10.00
C VAL A 39 -0.25 -2.59 -8.53
N TRP A 40 -1.21 -3.27 -7.90
CA TRP A 40 -1.23 -3.64 -6.50
C TRP A 40 -1.58 -5.12 -6.33
N LEU A 41 -1.00 -5.77 -5.33
CA LEU A 41 -1.35 -7.14 -4.96
C LEU A 41 -1.58 -7.28 -3.44
N PRO A 42 -2.72 -7.84 -3.00
CA PRO A 42 -2.91 -8.23 -1.61
C PRO A 42 -2.14 -9.54 -1.34
N TYR A 43 -1.36 -9.57 -0.26
CA TYR A 43 -0.63 -10.78 0.16
C TYR A 43 -1.31 -11.48 1.34
N GLU A 44 -1.74 -10.72 2.35
CA GLU A 44 -2.41 -11.28 3.53
C GLU A 44 -3.36 -10.26 4.15
N ASN A 45 -4.58 -10.70 4.50
CA ASN A 45 -5.59 -9.87 5.15
C ASN A 45 -5.99 -10.48 6.49
N GLY A 46 -5.13 -10.31 7.50
CA GLY A 46 -5.38 -10.75 8.87
C GLY A 46 -6.41 -9.88 9.59
N TYR A 47 -6.83 -10.30 10.79
CA TYR A 47 -7.80 -9.53 11.60
C TYR A 47 -7.30 -8.11 11.90
N GLY A 48 -6.05 -7.97 12.37
CA GLY A 48 -5.47 -6.69 12.78
C GLY A 48 -4.62 -5.97 11.73
N PHE A 49 -4.35 -6.60 10.58
CA PHE A 49 -3.41 -6.05 9.61
C PHE A 49 -3.77 -6.39 8.15
N LEU A 50 -3.11 -5.72 7.22
CA LEU A 50 -3.12 -6.03 5.79
C LEU A 50 -1.69 -5.93 5.27
N VAL A 51 -1.17 -7.00 4.67
CA VAL A 51 0.10 -7.01 3.94
C VAL A 51 -0.17 -6.93 2.45
N PHE A 52 0.59 -6.08 1.77
CA PHE A 52 0.39 -5.80 0.36
C PHE A 52 1.66 -5.37 -0.36
N CYS A 53 1.61 -5.43 -1.69
CA CYS A 53 2.66 -4.95 -2.57
C CYS A 53 2.12 -3.92 -3.56
N ILE A 54 2.89 -2.85 -3.77
CA ILE A 54 2.77 -2.00 -4.96
C ILE A 54 3.67 -2.63 -6.01
N ALA A 55 3.09 -3.47 -6.87
CA ALA A 55 3.79 -4.37 -7.78
C ALA A 55 4.66 -3.61 -8.79
N SER A 56 4.16 -2.48 -9.31
CA SER A 56 4.90 -1.63 -10.26
C SER A 56 6.19 -1.04 -9.69
N LYS A 57 6.30 -0.92 -8.36
CA LYS A 57 7.49 -0.43 -7.66
C LYS A 57 8.25 -1.54 -6.92
N MET A 58 7.70 -2.76 -6.86
CA MET A 58 8.20 -3.88 -6.05
C MET A 58 8.41 -3.50 -4.57
N ARG A 59 7.47 -2.76 -3.98
CA ARG A 59 7.52 -2.32 -2.58
C ARG A 59 6.44 -3.01 -1.75
N PHE A 60 6.84 -3.58 -0.62
CA PHE A 60 5.97 -4.30 0.30
C PHE A 60 5.63 -3.48 1.52
N PHE A 61 4.40 -3.57 1.99
CA PHE A 61 3.92 -2.79 3.12
C PHE A 61 3.03 -3.62 4.04
N ILE A 62 2.94 -3.19 5.28
CA ILE A 62 1.97 -3.66 6.26
C ILE A 62 1.16 -2.47 6.80
N LYS A 63 -0.16 -2.55 6.67
CA LYS A 63 -1.11 -1.65 7.36
C LYS A 63 -1.54 -2.28 8.67
N VAL A 64 -1.39 -1.57 9.77
CA VAL A 64 -1.97 -1.91 11.08
C VAL A 64 -3.35 -1.25 11.18
N LYS A 65 -4.42 -2.06 11.24
CA LYS A 65 -5.80 -1.58 11.13
C LYS A 65 -6.26 -0.80 12.36
N SER A 66 -5.85 -1.21 13.56
CA SER A 66 -6.24 -0.55 14.82
C SER A 66 -5.63 0.85 14.95
N ASP A 67 -4.37 0.98 14.53
CA ASP A 67 -3.56 2.17 14.79
C ASP A 67 -3.57 3.14 13.62
N ASN A 68 -4.22 2.75 12.52
CA ASN A 68 -4.23 3.48 11.26
C ASN A 68 -2.82 3.85 10.78
N LYS A 69 -1.88 2.89 10.88
CA LYS A 69 -0.47 3.07 10.48
C LYS A 69 -0.12 2.17 9.32
N VAL A 70 0.84 2.63 8.51
CA VAL A 70 1.43 1.85 7.41
C VAL A 70 2.95 1.88 7.57
N PHE A 71 3.57 0.74 7.36
CA PHE A 71 5.03 0.58 7.38
C PHE A 71 5.48 -0.12 6.11
N GLU A 72 6.63 0.28 5.57
CA GLU A 72 7.29 -0.44 4.50
C GLU A 72 8.10 -1.61 5.07
N LEU A 73 7.91 -2.80 4.49
CA LEU A 73 8.64 -4.01 4.82
C LEU A 73 9.96 -4.02 4.03
N LYS A 74 11.06 -3.62 4.69
CA LYS A 74 12.40 -3.68 4.10
C LYS A 74 13.08 -4.98 4.51
N TYR A 75 13.33 -5.86 3.54
CA TYR A 75 14.22 -7.01 3.77
C TYR A 75 15.66 -6.51 3.86
N LYS A 76 16.36 -6.78 4.97
CA LYS A 76 17.82 -6.64 5.02
C LYS A 76 18.42 -7.95 4.51
N LEU A 77 19.17 -7.88 3.41
CA LEU A 77 20.18 -8.90 3.14
C LEU A 77 21.23 -8.76 4.25
N LEU A 78 21.32 -9.80 5.10
CA LEU A 78 22.39 -9.96 6.09
C LEU A 78 23.72 -10.20 5.39
#